data_AF-A0A1E5Q2W2-F1
#
_entry.id   AF-A0A1E5Q2W2-F1
#
_cell.length_a   1.000
_cell.length_b   1.000
_cell.length_c   1.000
_cell.angle_alpha   90.00
_cell.angle_beta   90.00
_cell.angle_gamma   90.00
#
_symmetry.space_group_name_H-M   'P 1'
#
loop_
_entity.id
_entity.type
_entity.pdbx_description
1 polymer ?
#
loop_
_entity_poly.entity_id
_entity_poly.type
_entity_poly.pdbx_seq_one_letter_code
_entity_poly.pdbx_strand_id
1 'polypeptide(L)'
;MIFISDPERNKFPNAALLQQLYELTPSESKLVEALVKGYPVDKIGEIMGLREASVRTYIKRIMSKLGVTRQVEMVRMVMSLPEVINPE
;
A
#
# COMPACT_ATOMS: atom_id res chain seq x y z
N MET A 1 -6.49 -22.87 -1.62
CA MET A 1 -6.63 -21.58 -2.34
C MET A 1 -5.57 -21.54 -3.42
N ILE A 2 -5.99 -21.46 -4.68
CA ILE A 2 -5.08 -21.33 -5.83
C ILE A 2 -5.08 -19.84 -6.18
N PHE A 3 -3.90 -19.22 -6.11
CA PHE A 3 -3.72 -17.82 -6.49
C PHE A 3 -3.28 -17.78 -7.95
N ILE A 4 -4.08 -17.18 -8.81
CA ILE A 4 -3.73 -16.94 -10.22
C ILE A 4 -3.17 -15.52 -10.28
N SER A 5 -1.87 -15.40 -10.51
CA SER A 5 -1.22 -14.11 -10.77
C SER A 5 -1.20 -13.88 -12.27
N ASP A 6 -2.01 -12.93 -12.75
CA ASP A 6 -2.08 -12.52 -14.14
C ASP A 6 -1.20 -11.25 -14.30
N PRO A 7 0.03 -11.36 -14.84
CA PRO A 7 1.02 -10.27 -14.78
C PRO A 7 0.64 -9.01 -15.56
N GLU A 8 -0.44 -9.04 -16.35
CA GLU A 8 -0.84 -7.93 -17.22
C GLU A 8 -2.10 -7.18 -16.77
N ARG A 9 -2.88 -7.70 -15.80
CA ARG A 9 -4.23 -7.15 -15.53
C ARG A 9 -4.38 -6.27 -14.30
N ASN A 10 -3.52 -6.34 -13.27
CA ASN A 10 -3.52 -5.35 -12.19
C ASN A 10 -2.21 -5.36 -11.38
N LYS A 11 -1.23 -4.56 -11.81
CA LYS A 11 0.15 -4.56 -11.26
C LYS A 11 0.29 -4.13 -9.79
N PHE A 12 -0.79 -3.72 -9.13
CA PHE A 12 -0.76 -3.17 -7.78
C PHE A 12 -1.77 -3.88 -6.88
N PRO A 13 -1.36 -4.38 -5.71
CA PRO A 13 -2.29 -4.97 -4.76
C PRO A 13 -3.29 -3.93 -4.23
N ASN A 14 -4.53 -4.35 -4.06
CA ASN A 14 -5.60 -3.49 -3.59
C ASN A 14 -5.51 -3.22 -2.07
N ALA A 15 -6.11 -2.12 -1.62
CA ALA A 15 -6.12 -1.77 -0.19
C ALA A 15 -6.79 -2.83 0.71
N ALA A 16 -7.72 -3.64 0.19
CA ALA A 16 -8.38 -4.69 0.97
C ALA A 16 -7.41 -5.82 1.36
N LEU A 17 -6.58 -6.26 0.44
CA LEU A 17 -5.55 -7.27 0.67
C LEU A 17 -4.52 -6.80 1.70
N LEU A 18 -4.14 -5.52 1.63
CA LEU A 18 -3.21 -4.91 2.59
C LEU A 18 -3.77 -4.85 4.02
N GLN A 19 -5.09 -4.63 4.18
CA GLN A 19 -5.73 -4.70 5.50
C GLN A 19 -5.68 -6.11 6.07
N GLN A 20 -5.98 -7.13 5.25
CA GLN A 20 -6.04 -8.52 5.71
C GLN A 20 -4.65 -9.11 6.03
N LEU A 21 -3.63 -8.81 5.23
CA LEU A 21 -2.29 -9.39 5.42
C LEU A 21 -1.46 -8.69 6.50
N TYR A 22 -1.68 -7.39 6.70
CA TYR A 22 -0.81 -6.56 7.54
C TYR A 22 -1.55 -5.78 8.63
N GLU A 23 -2.83 -6.10 8.86
CA GLU A 23 -3.69 -5.46 9.86
C GLU A 23 -3.68 -3.92 9.77
N LEU A 24 -3.51 -3.42 8.54
CA LEU A 24 -3.54 -1.99 8.26
C LEU A 24 -4.97 -1.48 8.38
N THR A 25 -5.10 -0.24 8.82
CA THR A 25 -6.41 0.45 8.77
C THR A 25 -6.77 0.79 7.31
N PRO A 26 -8.04 1.10 7.02
CA PRO A 26 -8.47 1.51 5.69
C PRO A 26 -7.67 2.71 5.15
N SER A 27 -7.36 3.68 6.02
CA SER A 27 -6.59 4.87 5.65
C SER A 27 -5.11 4.56 5.38
N GLU A 28 -4.49 3.69 6.19
CA GLU A 28 -3.11 3.25 5.97
C GLU A 28 -2.99 2.48 4.64
N SER A 29 -3.96 1.63 4.34
CA SER A 29 -3.98 0.83 3.12
C SER A 29 -4.12 1.70 1.86
N LYS A 30 -4.99 2.71 1.90
CA LYS A 30 -5.12 3.71 0.81
C LYS A 30 -3.83 4.50 0.61
N LEU A 31 -3.14 4.85 1.69
CA LEU A 31 -1.86 5.56 1.62
C LEU A 31 -0.78 4.69 0.98
N VAL A 32 -0.67 3.42 1.36
CA VAL A 32 0.27 2.47 0.77
C VAL A 32 -0.05 2.20 -0.70
N GLU A 33 -1.33 2.03 -1.04
CA GLU A 33 -1.77 1.85 -2.42
C GLU A 33 -1.36 3.04 -3.30
N ALA A 34 -1.60 4.27 -2.83
CA ALA A 34 -1.21 5.47 -3.57
C ALA A 34 0.32 5.57 -3.72
N LEU A 35 1.06 5.20 -2.68
CA LEU A 35 2.51 5.19 -2.72
C LEU A 35 3.07 4.19 -3.74
N VAL A 36 2.46 3.00 -3.80
CA VAL A 36 2.86 1.91 -4.69
C VAL A 36 2.49 2.21 -6.15
N LYS A 37 1.41 2.96 -6.38
CA LYS A 37 1.07 3.56 -7.68
C LYS A 37 2.04 4.66 -8.12
N GLY A 38 2.98 5.06 -7.26
CA GLY A 38 4.00 6.06 -7.58
C GLY A 38 3.57 7.51 -7.36
N TYR A 39 2.47 7.76 -6.64
CA TYR A 39 2.11 9.14 -6.30
C TYR A 39 3.14 9.74 -5.34
N PRO A 40 3.55 11.01 -5.54
CA PRO A 40 4.43 11.69 -4.61
C PRO A 40 3.68 12.07 -3.33
N VAL A 41 4.42 12.27 -2.24
CA VAL A 41 3.88 12.40 -0.86
C VAL A 41 2.95 13.61 -0.70
N ASP A 42 3.25 14.70 -1.40
CA ASP A 42 2.43 15.91 -1.51
C ASP A 42 1.08 15.61 -2.16
N LYS A 43 1.08 14.92 -3.31
CA LYS A 43 -0.13 14.48 -4.01
C LYS A 43 -0.98 13.54 -3.16
N ILE A 44 -0.35 12.61 -2.43
CA ILE A 44 -1.03 11.73 -1.48
C ILE A 44 -1.71 12.57 -0.39
N GLY A 45 -1.03 13.61 0.09
CA GLY A 45 -1.59 14.59 1.03
C GLY A 45 -2.85 15.25 0.48
N GLU A 46 -2.79 15.76 -0.75
CA GLU A 46 -3.95 16.36 -1.43
C GLU A 46 -5.13 15.37 -1.55
N ILE A 47 -4.87 14.15 -2.01
CA ILE A 47 -5.89 13.10 -2.19
C ILE A 47 -6.55 12.72 -0.86
N MET A 48 -5.78 12.69 0.22
CA MET A 48 -6.25 12.27 1.55
C MET A 48 -6.70 13.41 2.46
N GLY A 49 -6.59 14.67 2.02
CA GLY A 49 -6.86 15.84 2.87
C GLY A 49 -5.86 16.00 4.03
N LEU A 50 -4.63 15.54 3.84
CA LEU A 50 -3.56 15.53 4.85
C LEU A 50 -2.43 16.48 4.45
N ARG A 51 -1.72 17.01 5.47
CA ARG A 51 -0.45 17.71 5.25
C ARG A 51 0.63 16.70 4.87
N GLU A 52 1.58 17.10 4.04
CA GLU A 52 2.72 16.26 3.64
C GLU A 52 3.47 15.67 4.86
N ALA A 53 3.70 16.47 5.90
CA ALA A 53 4.33 16.01 7.15
C ALA A 53 3.52 14.89 7.84
N SER A 54 2.19 14.95 7.80
CA SER A 54 1.31 13.90 8.32
C SER A 54 1.43 12.63 7.47
N VAL A 55 1.45 12.76 6.14
CA VAL A 55 1.66 11.62 5.23
C VAL A 55 2.99 10.93 5.53
N ARG A 56 4.09 11.69 5.68
CA ARG A 56 5.41 11.13 6.04
C ARG A 56 5.38 10.43 7.40
N THR A 57 4.63 10.97 8.36
CA THR A 57 4.46 10.36 9.68
C THR A 57 3.70 9.03 9.58
N TYR A 58 2.62 9.00 8.80
CA TYR A 58 1.89 7.76 8.55
C TYR A 58 2.73 6.72 7.81
N ILE A 59 3.49 7.10 6.79
CA ILE A 59 4.44 6.21 6.09
C ILE A 59 5.40 5.57 7.10
N LYS A 60 6.02 6.36 8.00
CA LYS A 60 6.90 5.82 9.05
C LYS A 60 6.20 4.84 9.98
N ARG A 61 4.98 5.17 10.41
CA ARG A 61 4.19 4.30 11.29
C ARG A 61 3.85 2.98 10.61
N ILE A 62 3.47 3.03 9.33
CA ILE A 62 3.13 1.86 8.52
C ILE A 62 4.37 1.00 8.30
N MET A 63 5.52 1.60 7.94
CA MET A 63 6.79 0.88 7.83
C MET A 63 7.14 0.15 9.13
N SER A 64 6.97 0.81 10.28
CA SER A 64 7.17 0.18 11.59
C SER A 64 6.21 -0.99 11.85
N LYS A 65 4.95 -0.90 11.43
CA LYS A 65 3.98 -2.01 11.52
C LYS A 65 4.38 -3.19 10.62
N LEU A 66 4.90 -2.89 9.43
CA LEU A 66 5.34 -3.86 8.44
C LEU A 66 6.74 -4.44 8.73
N GLY A 67 7.42 -3.96 9.77
CA GLY A 67 8.78 -4.39 10.12
C GLY A 67 9.86 -3.97 9.11
N VAL A 68 9.58 -2.98 8.27
CA VAL A 68 10.53 -2.46 7.26
C VAL A 68 11.05 -1.09 7.69
N THR A 69 12.25 -0.74 7.22
CA THR A 69 12.89 0.54 7.59
C THR A 69 12.97 1.52 6.44
N ARG A 70 12.86 1.02 5.20
CA ARG A 70 12.95 1.84 3.99
C ARG A 70 11.63 1.84 3.23
N GLN A 71 11.25 3.02 2.74
CA GLN A 71 10.04 3.16 1.92
C GLN A 71 10.09 2.27 0.67
N VAL A 72 11.28 2.11 0.07
CA VAL A 72 11.49 1.22 -1.08
C VAL A 72 11.27 -0.26 -0.71
N GLU A 73 11.63 -0.68 0.50
CA GLU A 73 11.36 -2.05 0.98
C GLU A 73 9.87 -2.28 1.14
N MET A 74 9.15 -1.31 1.71
CA MET A 74 7.69 -1.35 1.81
C MET A 74 7.05 -1.50 0.43
N VAL A 75 7.44 -0.68 -0.54
CA VAL A 75 6.91 -0.74 -1.91
C VAL A 75 7.22 -2.10 -2.55
N ARG A 76 8.44 -2.62 -2.40
CA ARG A 76 8.83 -3.94 -2.93
C ARG A 76 8.05 -5.08 -2.29
N MET A 77 7.91 -5.06 -0.96
CA MET A 77 7.14 -6.05 -0.21
C MET A 77 5.70 -6.10 -0.72
N VAL A 78 5.07 -4.93 -0.87
CA VAL A 78 3.71 -4.82 -1.38
C VAL A 78 3.62 -5.30 -2.83
N MET A 79 4.53 -4.89 -3.72
CA MET A 79 4.58 -5.34 -5.12
C MET A 79 4.88 -6.84 -5.28
N SER A 80 5.42 -7.50 -4.26
CA SER A 80 5.70 -8.94 -4.27
C SER A 80 4.50 -9.80 -3.90
N LEU A 81 3.40 -9.18 -3.46
CA LEU A 81 2.18 -9.89 -3.10
C LEU A 81 1.51 -10.47 -4.36
N PRO A 82 1.05 -11.73 -4.30
CA PRO A 82 0.24 -12.27 -5.38
C PRO A 82 -1.04 -11.46 -5.50
N GLU A 83 -1.44 -11.15 -6.73
CA GLU A 83 -2.74 -10.52 -6.99
C GLU A 83 -3.84 -11.42 -6.41
N VAL A 84 -4.51 -10.96 -5.36
CA VAL A 84 -5.74 -11.60 -4.89
C VAL A 84 -6.86 -10.96 -5.68
N ILE A 85 -7.25 -11.64 -6.77
CA ILE A 85 -8.49 -11.36 -7.48
C ILE A 85 -9.59 -11.50 -6.42
N ASN A 86 -10.21 -10.39 -6.05
CA ASN A 86 -11.39 -10.39 -5.21
C ASN A 86 -12.57 -10.73 -6.12
N PRO A 87 -13.15 -11.95 -6.08
CA PRO A 87 -14.41 -12.18 -6.76
C PRO A 87 -15.45 -11.33 -6.02
N GLU A 88 -16.13 -10.46 -6.74
CA GLU A 88 -17.38 -9.85 -6.26
C GLU A 88 -18.40 -10.93 -5.87
#